data_AF-A0A4P7GKR0-F1
#
_entry.id   AF-A0A4P7GKR0-F1
#
_cell.length_a   1.000
_cell.length_b   1.000
_cell.length_c   1.000
_cell.angle_alpha   90.00
_cell.angle_beta   90.00
_cell.angle_gamma   90.00
#
_symmetry.space_group_name_H-M   'P 1'
#
loop_
_entity.id
_entity.type
_entity.pdbx_description
1 polymer ?
#
loop_
_entity_poly.entity_id
_entity_poly.type
_entity_poly.pdbx_seq_one_letter_code
_entity_poly.pdbx_strand_id
1 'polypeptide(L)'
;MSQAAVPLPHPLQRCASRITAAIDEIGGSSPLLLTTEAKQEVLVDLSRSIARLEAVRLSVLAAAGDVADEAAARSAGAWLGVRARLHGLEGRRLQQLAEALAERYAVVGSALLAGDVSRPQAEVIVAALDDLPGEVDRSVRTEAERHLAASAADFGPRDLRVLGRRVLDVVAPEVAEEHERRALGREEQRAQRRMRLTTRLLGGGLTRVVADLPTLHADLLLTQLHAFASPRRDHLDGAGSGGARRDPDTGERIPASQLLAQAFCSLLERLPTGVVPDHGGGAATLVVTIDHDKLAEDLGVARLSTGHAISVGEARRLACTAGILPMVLGGASHPLDVCRKRRFHTPAMRRALAVRDRECRALGCDIPAAWCEAHHAIPWAEARGPTSVEDGLLLCSFHHHRAHDKRYDLRRMTNGDVRFARRR
;
A
#
# COMPACT_ATOMS: atom_id res chain seq x y z
N MET A 1 -22.77 50.31 66.67
CA MET A 1 -21.67 49.42 66.24
C MET A 1 -22.29 48.23 65.52
N SER A 2 -22.38 48.31 64.19
CA SER A 2 -22.91 47.22 63.36
C SER A 2 -21.81 46.18 63.20
N GLN A 3 -21.99 44.99 63.77
CA GLN A 3 -21.12 43.85 63.47
C GLN A 3 -21.35 43.48 62.00
N ALA A 4 -20.43 43.89 61.13
CA ALA A 4 -20.39 43.39 59.77
C ALA A 4 -20.20 41.87 59.85
N ALA A 5 -21.21 41.12 59.43
CA ALA A 5 -21.14 39.67 59.35
C ALA A 5 -19.96 39.30 58.46
N VAL A 6 -18.95 38.62 59.03
CA VAL A 6 -17.83 38.07 58.27
C VAL A 6 -18.43 37.10 57.25
N PRO A 7 -18.22 37.31 55.94
CA PRO A 7 -18.78 36.43 54.93
C PRO A 7 -18.28 35.00 55.16
N LEU A 8 -19.22 34.04 55.19
CA LEU A 8 -18.87 32.64 55.37
C LEU A 8 -17.98 32.18 54.19
N PRO A 9 -16.87 31.48 54.47
CA PRO A 9 -15.97 31.00 53.42
C PRO A 9 -16.70 30.05 52.46
N HIS A 10 -16.30 30.10 51.18
CA HIS A 10 -16.90 29.29 50.11
C HIS A 10 -16.84 27.79 50.47
N PRO A 11 -17.82 26.95 50.07
CA PRO A 11 -17.82 25.52 50.39
C PRO A 11 -16.51 24.79 50.04
N LEU A 12 -15.85 25.15 48.93
CA LEU A 12 -14.55 24.57 48.54
C LEU A 12 -13.41 24.92 49.53
N GLN A 13 -13.37 26.16 50.03
CA GLN A 13 -12.39 26.59 51.03
C GLN A 13 -12.62 25.85 52.35
N ARG A 14 -13.88 25.74 52.78
CA ARG A 14 -14.27 24.96 53.96
C ARG A 14 -13.91 23.48 53.82
N CYS A 15 -14.10 22.90 52.64
CA CYS A 15 -13.73 21.51 52.35
C CYS A 15 -12.22 21.31 52.55
N ALA A 16 -11.40 22.15 51.93
CA ALA A 16 -9.94 22.09 52.06
C ALA A 16 -9.49 22.17 53.54
N SER A 17 -10.02 23.13 54.31
CA SER A 17 -9.70 23.25 55.74
C SER A 17 -10.09 22.02 56.56
N ARG A 18 -11.26 21.42 56.29
CA ARG A 18 -11.72 20.21 56.99
C ARG A 18 -10.85 18.99 56.68
N ILE A 19 -10.37 18.86 55.44
CA ILE A 19 -9.46 17.77 55.06
C ILE A 19 -8.13 17.92 55.79
N THR A 20 -7.55 19.12 55.82
CA THR A 20 -6.31 19.38 56.58
C THR A 20 -6.49 19.03 58.06
N ALA A 21 -7.57 19.49 58.70
CA ALA A 21 -7.84 19.19 60.11
C ALA A 21 -7.97 17.68 60.36
N ALA A 22 -8.69 16.95 59.50
CA ALA A 22 -8.83 15.50 59.61
C ALA A 22 -7.50 14.75 59.44
N ILE A 23 -6.60 15.25 58.58
CA ILE A 23 -5.25 14.68 58.41
C ILE A 23 -4.38 14.97 59.64
N ASP A 24 -4.45 16.19 60.19
CA ASP A 24 -3.70 16.59 61.39
C ASP A 24 -4.11 15.74 62.60
N GLU A 25 -5.40 15.43 62.75
CA GLU A 25 -5.94 14.56 63.81
C GLU A 25 -5.35 13.13 63.78
N ILE A 26 -5.10 12.58 62.58
CA ILE A 26 -4.56 11.22 62.43
C ILE A 26 -3.03 11.18 62.35
N GLY A 27 -2.34 12.32 62.31
CA GLY A 27 -0.89 12.41 62.09
C GLY A 27 -0.01 11.68 63.12
N GLY A 28 -0.55 11.33 64.29
CA GLY A 28 0.11 10.51 65.32
C GLY A 28 -0.28 9.03 65.34
N SER A 29 -1.22 8.61 64.51
CA SER A 29 -1.75 7.23 64.51
C SER A 29 -0.86 6.28 63.71
N SER A 30 -0.51 5.13 64.30
CA SER A 30 0.30 4.11 63.62
C SER A 30 -0.57 3.10 62.85
N PRO A 31 -0.40 2.95 61.52
CA PRO A 31 -1.10 1.93 60.74
C PRO A 31 -0.80 0.49 61.18
N LEU A 32 0.26 0.27 61.97
CA LEU A 32 0.60 -1.04 62.52
C LEU A 32 -0.46 -1.59 63.47
N LEU A 33 -1.25 -0.70 64.10
CA LEU A 33 -2.31 -1.06 65.05
C LEU A 33 -3.61 -1.56 64.36
N LEU A 34 -3.73 -1.39 63.04
CA LEU A 34 -4.88 -1.87 62.28
C LEU A 34 -4.80 -3.37 62.01
N THR A 35 -5.94 -4.05 62.06
CA THR A 35 -6.07 -5.43 61.55
C THR A 35 -5.82 -5.46 60.04
N THR A 36 -5.60 -6.65 59.49
CA THR A 36 -5.41 -6.81 58.04
C THR A 36 -6.65 -6.37 57.27
N GLU A 37 -7.85 -6.72 57.74
CA GLU A 37 -9.13 -6.31 57.13
C GLU A 37 -9.29 -4.79 57.17
N ALA A 38 -9.00 -4.15 58.32
CA ALA A 38 -9.09 -2.70 58.45
C ALA A 38 -8.08 -1.97 57.56
N LYS A 39 -6.87 -2.52 57.37
CA LYS A 39 -5.88 -1.99 56.42
C LYS A 39 -6.40 -2.05 54.99
N GLN A 40 -7.03 -3.17 54.59
CA GLN A 40 -7.59 -3.32 53.25
C GLN A 40 -8.69 -2.28 52.99
N GLU A 41 -9.64 -2.15 53.91
CA GLU A 41 -10.75 -1.18 53.83
C GLU A 41 -10.22 0.26 53.74
N VAL A 42 -9.33 0.66 54.67
CA VAL A 42 -8.76 2.01 54.69
C VAL A 42 -7.98 2.33 53.42
N LEU A 43 -7.22 1.38 52.86
CA LEU A 43 -6.48 1.60 51.61
C LEU A 43 -7.41 1.86 50.41
N VAL A 44 -8.54 1.15 50.33
CA VAL A 44 -9.55 1.35 49.28
C VAL A 44 -10.25 2.69 49.46
N ASP A 45 -10.68 3.02 50.68
CA ASP A 45 -11.39 4.26 50.97
C ASP A 45 -10.52 5.51 50.82
N LEU A 46 -9.24 5.44 51.20
CA LEU A 46 -8.28 6.52 50.94
C LEU A 46 -8.04 6.68 49.45
N SER A 47 -7.93 5.58 48.68
CA SER A 47 -7.77 5.65 47.22
C SER A 47 -8.97 6.32 46.55
N ARG A 48 -10.19 5.95 46.97
CA ARG A 48 -11.44 6.59 46.51
C ARG A 48 -11.46 8.07 46.90
N SER A 49 -11.09 8.40 48.14
CA SER A 49 -11.05 9.79 48.63
C SER A 49 -10.04 10.66 47.87
N ILE A 50 -8.87 10.09 47.53
CA ILE A 50 -7.87 10.76 46.68
C ILE A 50 -8.44 11.05 45.30
N ALA A 51 -9.12 10.09 44.66
CA ALA A 51 -9.76 10.30 43.36
C ALA A 51 -10.80 11.43 43.39
N ARG A 52 -11.64 11.45 44.44
CA ARG A 52 -12.65 12.50 44.64
C ARG A 52 -12.02 13.88 44.88
N LEU A 53 -10.95 13.94 45.68
CA LEU A 53 -10.22 15.17 45.93
C LEU A 53 -9.52 15.68 44.66
N GLU A 54 -9.01 14.78 43.83
CA GLU A 54 -8.48 15.10 42.50
C GLU A 54 -9.55 15.68 41.58
N ALA A 55 -10.77 15.12 41.58
CA ALA A 55 -11.90 15.68 40.84
C ALA A 55 -12.18 17.13 41.23
N VAL A 56 -12.21 17.41 42.54
CA VAL A 56 -12.42 18.76 43.07
C VAL A 56 -11.27 19.69 42.68
N ARG A 57 -10.02 19.23 42.77
CA ARG A 57 -8.85 20.00 42.34
C ARG A 57 -8.92 20.37 40.86
N LEU A 58 -9.27 19.42 40.00
CA LEU A 58 -9.42 19.63 38.56
C LEU A 58 -10.59 20.59 38.25
N SER A 59 -11.70 20.48 38.97
CA SER A 59 -12.82 21.43 38.85
C SER A 59 -12.42 22.87 39.18
N VAL A 60 -11.66 23.08 40.27
CA VAL A 60 -11.11 24.40 40.61
C VAL A 60 -10.14 24.86 39.53
N LEU A 61 -9.26 23.97 39.06
CA LEU A 61 -8.24 24.29 38.06
C LEU A 61 -8.84 24.71 36.72
N ALA A 62 -9.94 24.07 36.29
CA ALA A 62 -10.66 24.43 35.07
C ALA A 62 -11.25 25.86 35.14
N ALA A 63 -11.60 26.33 36.34
CA ALA A 63 -12.17 27.66 36.57
C ALA A 63 -11.13 28.73 36.95
N ALA A 64 -9.85 28.38 37.10
CA ALA A 64 -8.81 29.25 37.66
C ALA A 64 -8.03 30.07 36.62
N GLY A 65 -8.68 30.44 35.51
CA GLY A 65 -8.04 31.27 34.47
C GLY A 65 -7.61 32.65 35.00
N ASP A 66 -8.43 33.22 35.88
CA ASP A 66 -8.16 34.46 36.62
C ASP A 66 -6.88 34.38 37.46
N VAL A 67 -6.62 33.25 38.13
CA VAL A 67 -5.38 33.02 38.90
C VAL A 67 -4.15 33.07 37.99
N ALA A 68 -4.26 32.55 36.77
CA ALA A 68 -3.17 32.60 35.80
C ALA A 68 -2.91 34.05 35.35
N ASP A 69 -3.96 34.80 35.05
CA ASP A 69 -3.90 36.19 34.61
C ASP A 69 -3.30 37.09 35.69
N GLU A 70 -3.81 37.03 36.92
CA GLU A 70 -3.32 37.84 38.06
C GLU A 70 -1.86 37.52 38.40
N ALA A 71 -1.46 36.25 38.30
CA ALA A 71 -0.09 35.83 38.59
C ALA A 71 0.87 35.93 37.39
N ALA A 72 0.40 36.43 36.24
CA ALA A 72 1.14 36.47 34.98
C ALA A 72 1.73 35.10 34.59
N ALA A 73 1.01 34.01 34.86
CA ALA A 73 1.39 32.65 34.52
C ALA A 73 0.79 32.24 33.17
N ARG A 74 1.45 31.33 32.45
CA ARG A 74 0.97 30.84 31.14
C ARG A 74 -0.39 30.12 31.21
N SER A 75 -0.68 29.48 32.34
CA SER A 75 -1.96 28.83 32.64
C SER A 75 -2.07 28.58 34.15
N ALA A 76 -3.28 28.27 34.62
CA ALA A 76 -3.50 27.92 36.02
C ALA A 76 -2.70 26.68 36.43
N GLY A 77 -2.61 25.67 35.56
CA GLY A 77 -1.76 24.50 35.75
C GLY A 77 -0.27 24.81 35.80
N ALA A 78 0.21 25.78 35.02
CA ALA A 78 1.61 26.24 35.09
C ALA A 78 1.89 26.93 36.43
N TRP A 79 0.98 27.80 36.88
CA TRP A 79 1.03 28.43 38.19
C TRP A 79 1.04 27.41 39.33
N LEU A 80 0.11 26.44 39.29
CA LEU A 80 0.01 25.37 40.27
C LEU A 80 1.28 24.52 40.30
N GLY A 81 1.85 24.21 39.15
CA GLY A 81 3.09 23.44 39.05
C GLY A 81 4.25 24.09 39.82
N VAL A 82 4.41 25.42 39.69
CA VAL A 82 5.41 26.17 40.45
C VAL A 82 5.08 26.18 41.96
N ARG A 83 3.84 26.50 42.32
CA ARG A 83 3.43 26.67 43.73
C ARG A 83 3.41 25.36 44.53
N ALA A 84 2.95 24.29 43.91
CA ALA A 84 2.90 22.96 44.51
C ALA A 84 4.17 22.12 44.24
N ARG A 85 5.21 22.71 43.62
CA ARG A 85 6.49 22.05 43.28
C ARG A 85 6.31 20.77 42.46
N LEU A 86 5.33 20.77 41.56
CA LEU A 86 5.11 19.67 40.63
C LEU A 86 6.10 19.77 39.47
N HIS A 87 6.39 18.65 38.84
CA HIS A 87 7.13 18.65 37.58
C HIS A 87 6.39 19.49 36.53
N GLY A 88 7.09 20.28 35.71
CA GLY A 88 6.45 21.24 34.78
C GLY A 88 5.57 20.61 33.70
N LEU A 89 5.72 19.31 33.41
CA LEU A 89 4.80 18.56 32.56
C LEU A 89 3.51 18.16 33.29
N GLU A 90 3.56 17.96 34.61
CA GLU A 90 2.42 17.52 35.42
C GLU A 90 1.36 18.61 35.53
N GLY A 91 1.76 19.85 35.80
CA GLY A 91 0.83 20.98 35.83
C GLY A 91 0.08 21.18 34.50
N ARG A 92 0.76 20.95 33.38
CA ARG A 92 0.14 20.98 32.04
C ARG A 92 -0.84 19.83 31.82
N ARG A 93 -0.50 18.61 32.21
CA ARG A 93 -1.41 17.45 32.13
C ARG A 93 -2.66 17.65 32.98
N LEU A 94 -2.50 18.17 34.19
CA LEU A 94 -3.63 18.51 35.06
C LEU A 94 -4.53 19.57 34.43
N GLN A 95 -3.97 20.62 33.83
CA GLN A 95 -4.75 21.64 33.10
C GLN A 95 -5.56 21.01 31.95
N GLN A 96 -4.90 20.23 31.10
CA GLN A 96 -5.55 19.60 29.95
C GLN A 96 -6.66 18.64 30.37
N LEU A 97 -6.43 17.86 31.43
CA LEU A 97 -7.46 16.97 31.97
C LEU A 97 -8.62 17.78 32.57
N ALA A 98 -8.33 18.85 33.31
CA ALA A 98 -9.36 19.71 33.91
C ALA A 98 -10.29 20.31 32.84
N GLU A 99 -9.73 20.88 31.78
CA GLU A 99 -10.48 21.43 30.63
C GLU A 99 -11.30 20.33 29.93
N ALA A 100 -10.69 19.17 29.66
CA ALA A 100 -11.37 18.07 28.99
C ALA A 100 -12.58 17.54 29.78
N LEU A 101 -12.45 17.37 31.11
CA LEU A 101 -13.53 16.91 31.96
C LEU A 101 -14.64 17.97 32.14
N ALA A 102 -14.28 19.25 32.17
CA ALA A 102 -15.24 20.35 32.32
C ALA A 102 -16.05 20.60 31.03
N GLU A 103 -15.41 20.49 29.86
CA GLU A 103 -16.02 20.91 28.58
C GLU A 103 -16.56 19.75 27.75
N ARG A 104 -15.90 18.58 27.78
CA ARG A 104 -16.11 17.53 26.77
C ARG A 104 -16.59 16.20 27.35
N TYR A 105 -16.07 15.81 28.52
CA TYR A 105 -16.20 14.47 29.09
C TYR A 105 -16.76 14.48 30.53
N ALA A 106 -18.01 14.91 30.65
CA ALA A 106 -18.70 15.07 31.94
C ALA A 106 -18.99 13.74 32.65
N VAL A 107 -19.14 12.63 31.91
CA VAL A 107 -19.37 11.30 32.52
C VAL A 107 -18.11 10.84 33.24
N VAL A 108 -16.94 10.98 32.61
CA VAL A 108 -15.65 10.67 33.24
C VAL A 108 -15.41 11.58 34.46
N GLY A 109 -15.72 12.87 34.34
CA GLY A 109 -15.60 13.82 35.44
C GLY A 109 -16.49 13.45 36.63
N SER A 110 -17.73 13.03 36.37
CA SER A 110 -18.66 12.59 37.41
C SER A 110 -18.21 11.29 38.08
N ALA A 111 -17.67 10.33 37.31
CA ALA A 111 -17.14 9.08 37.85
C ALA A 111 -15.88 9.31 38.71
N LEU A 112 -15.01 10.25 38.32
CA LEU A 112 -13.87 10.67 39.13
C LEU A 112 -14.32 11.35 40.45
N LEU A 113 -15.36 12.17 40.39
CA LEU A 113 -15.95 12.82 41.58
C LEU A 113 -16.71 11.84 42.50
N ALA A 114 -17.25 10.76 41.96
CA ALA A 114 -17.79 9.65 42.76
C ALA A 114 -16.67 8.83 43.42
N GLY A 115 -15.49 8.79 42.78
CA GLY A 115 -14.34 7.99 43.16
C GLY A 115 -14.35 6.58 42.56
N ASP A 116 -15.17 6.38 41.52
CA ASP A 116 -15.25 5.12 40.74
C ASP A 116 -14.14 5.04 39.68
N VAL A 117 -13.58 6.19 39.30
CA VAL A 117 -12.45 6.32 38.37
C VAL A 117 -11.32 7.03 39.10
N SER A 118 -10.10 6.51 39.01
CA SER A 118 -8.89 7.20 39.48
C SER A 118 -8.36 8.19 38.46
N ARG A 119 -7.57 9.19 38.89
CA ARG A 119 -6.96 10.18 37.97
C ARG A 119 -6.19 9.53 36.80
N PRO A 120 -5.30 8.53 36.99
CA PRO A 120 -4.61 7.89 35.88
C PRO A 120 -5.55 7.14 34.90
N GLN A 121 -6.68 6.61 35.39
CA GLN A 121 -7.70 6.03 34.51
C GLN A 121 -8.40 7.12 33.70
N ALA A 122 -8.81 8.23 34.34
CA ALA A 122 -9.41 9.37 33.65
C ALA A 122 -8.50 9.94 32.55
N GLU A 123 -7.20 10.09 32.80
CA GLU A 123 -6.21 10.53 31.80
C GLU A 123 -6.19 9.62 30.57
N VAL A 124 -6.22 8.30 30.78
CA VAL A 124 -6.19 7.33 29.67
C VAL A 124 -7.51 7.32 28.91
N ILE A 125 -8.65 7.39 29.60
CA ILE A 125 -9.98 7.42 28.98
C ILE A 125 -10.10 8.67 28.11
N VAL A 126 -9.76 9.85 28.65
CA VAL A 126 -9.80 11.12 27.90
C VAL A 126 -8.88 11.06 26.69
N ALA A 127 -7.66 10.53 26.83
CA ALA A 127 -6.74 10.37 25.71
C ALA A 127 -7.30 9.44 24.61
N ALA A 128 -7.97 8.35 24.98
CA ALA A 128 -8.60 7.46 24.01
C ALA A 128 -9.79 8.12 23.29
N LEU A 129 -10.60 8.90 23.99
CA LEU A 129 -11.73 9.63 23.41
C LEU A 129 -11.28 10.77 22.48
N ASP A 130 -10.16 11.42 22.81
CA ASP A 130 -9.52 12.45 21.99
C ASP A 130 -8.91 11.89 20.70
N ASP A 131 -8.48 10.62 20.70
CA ASP A 131 -7.92 9.92 19.53
C ASP A 131 -9.00 9.41 18.55
N LEU A 132 -10.30 9.47 18.94
CA LEU A 132 -11.39 9.06 18.07
C LEU A 132 -11.46 9.94 16.79
N PRO A 133 -11.67 9.35 15.60
CA PRO A 133 -11.76 10.10 14.35
C PRO A 133 -12.79 11.24 14.40
N GLY A 134 -12.46 12.41 13.84
CA GLY A 134 -13.34 13.59 13.88
C GLY A 134 -14.71 13.41 13.22
N GLU A 135 -14.84 12.40 12.36
CA GLU A 135 -16.06 12.02 11.64
C GLU A 135 -17.04 11.21 12.52
N VAL A 136 -16.64 10.77 13.71
CA VAL A 136 -17.48 10.01 14.64
C VAL A 136 -18.54 10.91 15.28
N ASP A 137 -19.80 10.50 15.13
CA ASP A 137 -20.97 11.20 15.67
C ASP A 137 -20.90 11.43 17.18
N ARG A 138 -21.55 12.51 17.64
CA ARG A 138 -21.57 12.88 19.05
C ARG A 138 -22.19 11.79 19.94
N SER A 139 -23.22 11.10 19.47
CA SER A 139 -23.87 9.99 20.19
C SER A 139 -22.90 8.81 20.44
N VAL A 140 -22.13 8.43 19.42
CA VAL A 140 -21.12 7.36 19.51
C VAL A 140 -20.00 7.76 20.46
N ARG A 141 -19.55 9.02 20.43
CA ARG A 141 -18.55 9.54 21.38
C ARG A 141 -19.06 9.48 22.83
N THR A 142 -20.32 9.84 23.07
CA THR A 142 -20.93 9.73 24.40
C THR A 142 -21.07 8.28 24.85
N GLU A 143 -21.39 7.35 23.94
CA GLU A 143 -21.44 5.93 24.27
C GLU A 143 -20.04 5.37 24.58
N ALA A 144 -19.02 5.75 23.80
CA ALA A 144 -17.63 5.41 24.06
C ALA A 144 -17.16 5.92 25.43
N GLU A 145 -17.54 7.15 25.78
CA GLU A 145 -17.25 7.73 27.09
C GLU A 145 -17.89 6.92 28.22
N ARG A 146 -19.20 6.61 28.12
CA ARG A 146 -19.92 5.80 29.10
C ARG A 146 -19.32 4.40 29.24
N HIS A 147 -19.01 3.75 28.13
CA HIS A 147 -18.44 2.41 28.11
C HIS A 147 -17.07 2.36 28.79
N LEU A 148 -16.17 3.29 28.45
CA LEU A 148 -14.84 3.35 29.05
C LEU A 148 -14.87 3.74 30.54
N ALA A 149 -15.78 4.65 30.92
CA ALA A 149 -15.97 5.01 32.33
C ALA A 149 -16.51 3.83 33.15
N ALA A 150 -17.49 3.07 32.63
CA ALA A 150 -18.01 1.88 33.29
C ALA A 150 -16.95 0.78 33.41
N SER A 151 -16.12 0.60 32.37
CA SER A 151 -15.04 -0.39 32.35
C SER A 151 -13.94 -0.11 33.39
N ALA A 152 -13.85 1.10 33.92
CA ALA A 152 -12.85 1.45 34.94
C ALA A 152 -13.07 0.73 36.29
N ALA A 153 -14.26 0.17 36.52
CA ALA A 153 -14.54 -0.68 37.69
C ALA A 153 -13.70 -1.97 37.68
N ASP A 154 -13.42 -2.50 36.50
CA ASP A 154 -12.75 -3.80 36.32
C ASP A 154 -11.30 -3.67 35.83
N PHE A 155 -10.95 -2.55 35.19
CA PHE A 155 -9.68 -2.40 34.46
C PHE A 155 -8.82 -1.23 34.94
N GLY A 156 -7.53 -1.50 35.13
CA GLY A 156 -6.53 -0.47 35.43
C GLY A 156 -6.16 0.39 34.21
N PRO A 157 -5.36 1.47 34.38
CA PRO A 157 -5.01 2.40 33.31
C PRO A 157 -4.33 1.76 32.09
N ARG A 158 -3.58 0.67 32.27
CA ARG A 158 -2.93 -0.03 31.16
C ARG A 158 -3.95 -0.73 30.27
N ASP A 159 -4.90 -1.44 30.88
CA ASP A 159 -5.89 -2.24 30.17
C ASP A 159 -6.95 -1.34 29.54
N LEU A 160 -7.36 -0.27 30.22
CA LEU A 160 -8.21 0.77 29.63
C LEU A 160 -7.57 1.44 28.40
N ARG A 161 -6.24 1.55 28.34
CA ARG A 161 -5.56 2.07 27.14
C ARG A 161 -5.71 1.13 25.95
N VAL A 162 -5.66 -0.18 26.21
CA VAL A 162 -5.86 -1.20 25.17
C VAL A 162 -7.32 -1.21 24.73
N LEU A 163 -8.25 -1.17 25.67
CA LEU A 163 -9.69 -1.10 25.38
C LEU A 163 -10.05 0.18 24.61
N GLY A 164 -9.51 1.33 25.04
CA GLY A 164 -9.74 2.64 24.39
C GLY A 164 -9.35 2.68 22.92
N ARG A 165 -8.24 2.02 22.54
CA ARG A 165 -7.81 1.91 21.13
C ARG A 165 -8.82 1.17 20.25
N ARG A 166 -9.67 0.34 20.84
CA ARG A 166 -10.64 -0.51 20.17
C ARG A 166 -12.07 -0.20 20.61
N VAL A 167 -12.29 0.97 21.21
CA VAL A 167 -13.61 1.32 21.76
C VAL A 167 -14.70 1.34 20.69
N LEU A 168 -14.35 1.74 19.46
CA LEU A 168 -15.29 1.72 18.34
C LEU A 168 -15.66 0.29 17.91
N ASP A 169 -14.76 -0.69 18.00
CA ASP A 169 -15.06 -2.10 17.69
C ASP A 169 -16.21 -2.64 18.56
N VAL A 170 -16.37 -2.09 19.77
CA VAL A 170 -17.40 -2.51 20.73
C VAL A 170 -18.64 -1.64 20.65
N VAL A 171 -18.45 -0.32 20.61
CA VAL A 171 -19.53 0.66 20.77
C VAL A 171 -20.22 1.00 19.44
N ALA A 172 -19.48 0.94 18.33
CA ALA A 172 -19.98 1.25 17.01
C ALA A 172 -19.20 0.45 15.94
N PRO A 173 -19.37 -0.88 15.90
CA PRO A 173 -18.61 -1.76 15.00
C PRO A 173 -18.74 -1.34 13.54
N GLU A 174 -19.94 -0.96 13.09
CA GLU A 174 -20.21 -0.42 11.74
C GLU A 174 -19.36 0.83 11.42
N VAL A 175 -19.14 1.71 12.40
CA VAL A 175 -18.32 2.92 12.23
C VAL A 175 -16.84 2.58 12.19
N ALA A 176 -16.39 1.61 13.01
CA ALA A 176 -15.03 1.10 12.97
C ALA A 176 -14.71 0.47 11.61
N GLU A 177 -15.60 -0.42 11.13
CA GLU A 177 -15.49 -1.08 9.84
C GLU A 177 -15.50 -0.09 8.67
N GLU A 178 -16.40 0.90 8.69
CA GLU A 178 -16.45 1.94 7.64
C GLU A 178 -15.18 2.80 7.62
N HIS A 179 -14.62 3.14 8.79
CA HIS A 179 -13.38 3.88 8.88
C HIS A 179 -12.20 3.09 8.31
N GLU A 180 -12.08 1.81 8.69
CA GLU A 180 -11.06 0.90 8.15
C GLU A 180 -11.21 0.74 6.62
N ARG A 181 -12.44 0.52 6.14
CA ARG A 181 -12.76 0.44 4.71
C ARG A 181 -12.33 1.69 3.95
N ARG A 182 -12.59 2.89 4.50
CA ARG A 182 -12.15 4.16 3.88
C ARG A 182 -10.63 4.31 3.88
N ALA A 183 -9.97 3.94 4.97
CA ALA A 183 -8.51 3.99 5.08
C ALA A 183 -7.85 3.08 4.04
N LEU A 184 -8.31 1.82 3.97
CA LEU A 184 -7.86 0.83 2.99
C LEU A 184 -8.14 1.31 1.56
N GLY A 185 -9.34 1.82 1.28
CA GLY A 185 -9.68 2.36 -0.04
C GLY A 185 -8.78 3.52 -0.48
N ARG A 186 -8.35 4.39 0.44
CA ARG A 186 -7.37 5.45 0.16
C ARG A 186 -5.98 4.87 -0.13
N GLU A 187 -5.57 3.86 0.61
CA GLU A 187 -4.30 3.15 0.40
C GLU A 187 -4.26 2.46 -0.97
N GLU A 188 -5.31 1.72 -1.32
CA GLU A 188 -5.45 1.03 -2.60
C GLU A 188 -5.42 2.01 -3.77
N GLN A 189 -6.17 3.12 -3.70
CA GLN A 189 -6.12 4.16 -4.73
C GLN A 189 -4.73 4.77 -4.87
N ARG A 190 -4.01 4.97 -3.76
CA ARG A 190 -2.64 5.48 -3.77
C ARG A 190 -1.68 4.47 -4.39
N ALA A 191 -1.80 3.19 -4.07
CA ALA A 191 -1.02 2.11 -4.67
C ALA A 191 -1.28 2.05 -6.18
N GLN A 192 -2.54 2.16 -6.61
CA GLN A 192 -2.93 2.13 -8.01
C GLN A 192 -2.30 3.28 -8.81
N ARG A 193 -2.20 4.49 -8.23
CA ARG A 193 -1.57 5.65 -8.87
C ARG A 193 -0.04 5.58 -8.89
N ARG A 194 0.56 4.82 -7.98
CA ARG A 194 2.02 4.72 -7.83
C ARG A 194 2.62 3.50 -8.52
N MET A 195 1.80 2.57 -9.01
CA MET A 195 2.30 1.38 -9.67
C MET A 195 3.18 1.76 -10.86
N ARG A 196 4.28 1.04 -11.04
CA ARG A 196 5.26 1.33 -12.09
C ARG A 196 6.00 0.05 -12.43
N LEU A 197 6.27 -0.15 -13.71
CA LEU A 197 7.16 -1.20 -14.20
C LEU A 197 8.24 -0.57 -15.07
N THR A 198 9.49 -0.89 -14.78
CA THR A 198 10.64 -0.46 -15.60
C THR A 198 11.55 -1.61 -15.94
N THR A 199 12.17 -1.53 -17.11
CA THR A 199 13.09 -2.55 -17.62
C THR A 199 14.43 -1.91 -17.98
N ARG A 200 15.53 -2.60 -17.67
CA ARG A 200 16.88 -2.17 -18.05
C ARG A 200 17.71 -3.37 -18.49
N LEU A 201 18.28 -3.30 -19.69
CA LEU A 201 19.27 -4.27 -20.17
C LEU A 201 20.54 -4.16 -19.34
N LEU A 202 21.02 -5.28 -18.80
CA LEU A 202 22.26 -5.34 -18.01
C LEU A 202 23.45 -5.87 -18.80
N GLY A 203 23.22 -6.49 -19.96
CA GLY A 203 24.23 -7.27 -20.68
C GLY A 203 24.29 -8.71 -20.18
N GLY A 204 25.08 -9.56 -20.87
CA GLY A 204 25.23 -10.98 -20.50
C GLY A 204 23.94 -11.81 -20.56
N GLY A 205 22.98 -11.42 -21.41
CA GLY A 205 21.68 -12.10 -21.52
C GLY A 205 20.67 -11.74 -20.42
N LEU A 206 20.98 -10.81 -19.52
CA LEU A 206 20.10 -10.41 -18.43
C LEU A 206 19.38 -9.09 -18.68
N THR A 207 18.08 -9.08 -18.37
CA THR A 207 17.24 -7.88 -18.30
C THR A 207 16.71 -7.71 -16.90
N ARG A 208 16.93 -6.55 -16.28
CA ARG A 208 16.33 -6.21 -14.99
C ARG A 208 14.91 -5.71 -15.21
N VAL A 209 13.95 -6.29 -14.50
CA VAL A 209 12.58 -5.81 -14.39
C VAL A 209 12.36 -5.37 -12.94
N VAL A 210 11.94 -4.12 -12.74
CA VAL A 210 11.58 -3.57 -11.42
C VAL A 210 10.12 -3.14 -11.47
N ALA A 211 9.30 -3.72 -10.60
CA ALA A 211 7.87 -3.45 -10.53
C ALA A 211 7.45 -3.04 -9.12
N ASP A 212 6.78 -1.89 -9.01
CA ASP A 212 6.02 -1.47 -7.84
C ASP A 212 4.55 -1.85 -8.11
N LEU A 213 4.04 -2.83 -7.37
CA LEU A 213 2.68 -3.37 -7.54
C LEU A 213 1.84 -3.12 -6.29
N PRO A 214 0.51 -2.95 -6.41
CA PRO A 214 -0.37 -3.06 -5.25
C PRO A 214 -0.19 -4.43 -4.58
N THR A 215 -0.23 -4.45 -3.25
CA THR A 215 0.04 -5.65 -2.43
C THR A 215 -0.76 -6.86 -2.89
N LEU A 216 -2.07 -6.69 -3.15
CA LEU A 216 -2.93 -7.74 -3.70
C LEU A 216 -2.35 -8.42 -4.97
N HIS A 217 -1.84 -7.62 -5.91
CA HIS A 217 -1.30 -8.15 -7.17
C HIS A 217 0.08 -8.78 -6.98
N ALA A 218 0.89 -8.22 -6.09
CA ALA A 218 2.17 -8.83 -5.68
C ALA A 218 1.93 -10.21 -5.04
N ASP A 219 0.94 -10.33 -4.16
CA ASP A 219 0.58 -11.60 -3.50
C ASP A 219 0.04 -12.63 -4.48
N LEU A 220 -0.79 -12.22 -5.45
CA LEU A 220 -1.25 -13.09 -6.54
C LEU A 220 -0.08 -13.63 -7.39
N LEU A 221 0.88 -12.77 -7.74
CA LEU A 221 2.08 -13.17 -8.48
C LEU A 221 2.95 -14.10 -7.64
N LEU A 222 3.30 -13.71 -6.42
CA LEU A 222 4.17 -14.48 -5.54
C LEU A 222 3.57 -15.85 -5.22
N THR A 223 2.26 -15.94 -5.01
CA THR A 223 1.57 -17.23 -4.81
C THR A 223 1.77 -18.17 -6.01
N GLN A 224 1.65 -17.66 -7.24
CA GLN A 224 1.93 -18.45 -8.44
C GLN A 224 3.41 -18.83 -8.52
N LEU A 225 4.33 -17.89 -8.30
CA LEU A 225 5.76 -18.18 -8.32
C LEU A 225 6.17 -19.23 -7.28
N HIS A 226 5.60 -19.17 -6.08
CA HIS A 226 5.81 -20.17 -5.05
C HIS A 226 5.29 -21.56 -5.48
N ALA A 227 4.20 -21.65 -6.23
CA ALA A 227 3.73 -22.92 -6.78
C ALA A 227 4.71 -23.51 -7.81
N PHE A 228 5.33 -22.68 -8.65
CA PHE A 228 6.36 -23.10 -9.61
C PHE A 228 7.72 -23.41 -8.95
N ALA A 229 8.07 -22.67 -7.89
CA ALA A 229 9.31 -22.83 -7.14
C ALA A 229 9.23 -23.94 -6.06
N SER A 230 8.03 -24.49 -5.81
CA SER A 230 7.82 -25.44 -4.71
C SER A 230 8.58 -26.77 -4.94
N PRO A 231 9.40 -27.22 -3.99
CA PRO A 231 10.17 -28.48 -4.07
C PRO A 231 9.30 -29.76 -3.97
N ARG A 232 7.98 -29.65 -3.81
CA ARG A 232 7.09 -30.82 -3.60
C ARG A 232 6.82 -31.68 -4.84
N ARG A 233 7.40 -31.36 -6.00
CA ARG A 233 7.38 -32.25 -7.16
C ARG A 233 8.41 -33.38 -7.09
N ASP A 234 9.44 -33.25 -6.25
CA ASP A 234 10.48 -34.30 -6.12
C ASP A 234 9.93 -35.60 -5.52
N HIS A 235 8.79 -35.57 -4.82
CA HIS A 235 8.14 -36.77 -4.28
C HIS A 235 7.42 -37.63 -5.34
N LEU A 236 7.12 -37.10 -6.52
CA LEU A 236 6.44 -37.85 -7.59
C LEU A 236 7.42 -38.56 -8.53
N ASP A 237 8.68 -38.12 -8.59
CA ASP A 237 9.71 -38.65 -9.50
C ASP A 237 10.67 -39.66 -8.82
N GLY A 238 10.36 -40.11 -7.59
CA GLY A 238 11.07 -41.22 -6.94
C GLY A 238 12.50 -40.93 -6.48
N ALA A 239 12.98 -39.68 -6.58
CA ALA A 239 14.25 -39.26 -6.01
C ALA A 239 14.04 -38.72 -4.59
N GLY A 240 14.55 -39.46 -3.60
CA GLY A 240 14.34 -39.18 -2.19
C GLY A 240 14.86 -37.81 -1.71
N SER A 241 14.17 -37.32 -0.67
CA SER A 241 14.46 -36.17 0.20
C SER A 241 14.09 -34.80 -0.37
N GLY A 242 13.31 -34.04 0.41
CA GLY A 242 13.05 -32.60 0.24
C GLY A 242 14.31 -31.75 0.42
N GLY A 243 15.35 -32.04 -0.36
CA GLY A 243 16.59 -31.29 -0.45
C GLY A 243 16.39 -30.02 -1.25
N ALA A 244 17.13 -28.97 -0.89
CA ALA A 244 17.16 -27.76 -1.70
C ALA A 244 17.64 -28.09 -3.12
N ARG A 245 16.90 -27.62 -4.14
CA ARG A 245 17.23 -27.83 -5.56
C ARG A 245 18.69 -27.44 -5.84
N ARG A 246 19.42 -28.33 -6.49
CA ARG A 246 20.82 -28.14 -6.86
C ARG A 246 20.96 -27.91 -8.35
N ASP A 247 21.97 -27.14 -8.72
CA ASP A 247 22.35 -26.94 -10.11
C ASP A 247 22.87 -28.28 -10.69
N PRO A 248 22.36 -28.75 -11.83
CA PRO A 248 22.78 -30.04 -12.41
C PRO A 248 24.25 -30.06 -12.84
N ASP A 249 24.80 -28.92 -13.24
CA ASP A 249 26.14 -28.82 -13.81
C ASP A 249 27.19 -28.60 -12.72
N THR A 250 26.85 -27.82 -11.68
CA THR A 250 27.80 -27.50 -10.60
C THR A 250 27.55 -28.28 -9.30
N GLY A 251 26.37 -28.89 -9.14
CA GLY A 251 25.96 -29.57 -7.91
C GLY A 251 25.69 -28.63 -6.72
N GLU A 252 25.84 -27.31 -6.91
CA GLU A 252 25.65 -26.31 -5.86
C GLU A 252 24.18 -26.05 -5.56
N ARG A 253 23.89 -25.58 -4.34
CA ARG A 253 22.52 -25.23 -3.94
C ARG A 253 22.07 -23.97 -4.66
N ILE A 254 20.91 -24.03 -5.32
CA ILE A 254 20.31 -22.86 -5.99
C ILE A 254 19.67 -21.95 -4.93
N PRO A 255 20.01 -20.66 -4.88
CA PRO A 255 19.38 -19.69 -3.96
C PRO A 255 17.87 -19.55 -4.22
N ALA A 256 17.08 -19.28 -3.17
CA ALA A 256 15.64 -19.11 -3.29
C ALA A 256 15.23 -17.98 -4.26
N SER A 257 16.01 -16.90 -4.33
CA SER A 257 15.81 -15.81 -5.28
C SER A 257 15.99 -16.25 -6.74
N GLN A 258 16.94 -17.14 -7.02
CA GLN A 258 17.15 -17.70 -8.35
C GLN A 258 16.02 -18.68 -8.72
N LEU A 259 15.52 -19.48 -7.77
CA LEU A 259 14.35 -20.34 -7.98
C LEU A 259 13.09 -19.53 -8.30
N LEU A 260 12.86 -18.42 -7.60
CA LEU A 260 11.76 -17.50 -7.90
C LEU A 260 11.91 -16.84 -9.29
N ALA A 261 13.12 -16.49 -9.69
CA ALA A 261 13.39 -15.96 -11.04
C ALA A 261 13.13 -17.02 -12.12
N GLN A 262 13.57 -18.26 -11.93
CA GLN A 262 13.29 -19.38 -12.84
C GLN A 262 11.78 -19.68 -12.93
N ALA A 263 11.08 -19.64 -11.79
CA ALA A 263 9.63 -19.75 -11.73
C ALA A 263 8.94 -18.63 -12.51
N PHE A 264 9.45 -17.39 -12.41
CA PHE A 264 8.92 -16.25 -13.15
C PHE A 264 9.08 -16.43 -14.66
N CYS A 265 10.25 -16.88 -15.14
CA CYS A 265 10.44 -17.22 -16.55
C CYS A 265 9.49 -18.35 -16.99
N SER A 266 9.35 -19.41 -16.18
CA SER A 266 8.44 -20.53 -16.48
C SER A 266 6.97 -20.12 -16.56
N LEU A 267 6.56 -19.15 -15.71
CA LEU A 267 5.22 -18.58 -15.74
C LEU A 267 5.00 -17.81 -17.06
N LEU A 268 5.95 -16.97 -17.45
CA LEU A 268 5.87 -16.20 -18.70
C LEU A 268 5.79 -17.10 -19.95
N GLU A 269 6.55 -18.21 -19.98
CA GLU A 269 6.54 -19.18 -21.08
C GLU A 269 5.19 -19.91 -21.23
N ARG A 270 4.37 -19.96 -20.18
CA ARG A 270 3.08 -20.67 -20.15
C ARG A 270 1.85 -19.76 -20.29
N LEU A 271 2.03 -18.45 -20.42
CA LEU A 271 0.92 -17.53 -20.63
C LEU A 271 0.23 -17.86 -21.98
N PRO A 272 -1.08 -18.15 -22.00
CA PRO A 272 -1.76 -18.46 -23.25
C PRO A 272 -1.81 -17.22 -24.14
N THR A 273 -1.35 -17.33 -25.38
CA THR A 273 -1.34 -16.22 -26.34
C THR A 273 -2.75 -15.77 -26.77
N GLY A 274 -3.79 -16.57 -26.49
CA GLY A 274 -5.19 -16.24 -26.78
C GLY A 274 -5.94 -15.48 -25.68
N VAL A 275 -5.35 -15.30 -24.49
CA VAL A 275 -5.97 -14.53 -23.38
C VAL A 275 -5.32 -13.16 -23.17
N VAL A 276 -4.27 -12.86 -23.92
CA VAL A 276 -3.60 -11.56 -23.92
C VAL A 276 -4.11 -10.70 -25.09
N PRO A 277 -4.26 -9.38 -24.92
CA PRO A 277 -4.69 -8.50 -26.01
C PRO A 277 -3.77 -8.60 -27.24
N ASP A 278 -4.35 -8.47 -28.43
CA ASP A 278 -3.60 -8.39 -29.67
C ASP A 278 -2.64 -7.20 -29.64
N HIS A 279 -1.42 -7.41 -30.12
CA HIS A 279 -0.41 -6.37 -30.26
C HIS A 279 -0.10 -6.18 -31.75
N GLY A 280 -0.34 -4.98 -32.30
CA GLY A 280 -0.17 -4.71 -33.74
C GLY A 280 -1.13 -5.49 -34.66
N GLY A 281 -2.24 -6.02 -34.12
CA GLY A 281 -3.28 -6.76 -34.86
C GLY A 281 -3.05 -8.26 -35.00
N GLY A 282 -2.14 -8.86 -34.24
CA GLY A 282 -2.05 -10.31 -34.06
C GLY A 282 -1.78 -10.66 -32.59
N ALA A 283 -1.91 -11.95 -32.25
CA ALA A 283 -1.62 -12.44 -30.91
C ALA A 283 -0.22 -11.99 -30.46
N ALA A 284 -0.06 -11.62 -29.19
CA ALA A 284 1.20 -11.17 -28.61
C ALA A 284 2.23 -12.31 -28.53
N THR A 285 2.77 -12.70 -29.68
CA THR A 285 3.71 -13.82 -29.84
C THR A 285 5.09 -13.28 -30.20
N LEU A 286 6.12 -13.71 -29.46
CA LEU A 286 7.51 -13.45 -29.78
C LEU A 286 7.92 -14.24 -31.03
N VAL A 287 8.40 -13.58 -32.08
CA VAL A 287 8.85 -14.26 -33.31
C VAL A 287 10.33 -14.58 -33.19
N VAL A 288 10.69 -15.84 -33.42
CA VAL A 288 12.07 -16.31 -33.44
C VAL A 288 12.44 -16.65 -34.89
N THR A 289 13.50 -16.02 -35.40
CA THR A 289 13.99 -16.22 -36.76
C THR A 289 15.32 -16.95 -36.71
N ILE A 290 15.42 -18.05 -37.47
CA ILE A 290 16.63 -18.83 -37.65
C ILE A 290 16.66 -19.41 -39.07
N ASP A 291 17.85 -19.55 -39.62
CA ASP A 291 18.07 -20.22 -40.90
C ASP A 291 17.86 -21.74 -40.75
N HIS A 292 17.21 -22.38 -41.71
CA HIS A 292 16.87 -23.81 -41.62
C HIS A 292 18.10 -24.71 -41.50
N ASP A 293 19.15 -24.44 -42.26
CA ASP A 293 20.34 -25.30 -42.29
C ASP A 293 21.12 -25.14 -40.99
N LYS A 294 21.18 -23.92 -40.45
CA LYS A 294 21.72 -23.62 -39.12
C LYS A 294 20.93 -24.23 -37.98
N LEU A 295 19.61 -24.29 -38.10
CA LEU A 295 18.76 -24.98 -37.15
C LEU A 295 19.04 -26.49 -37.20
N ALA A 296 19.15 -27.08 -38.39
CA ALA A 296 19.39 -28.51 -38.59
C ALA A 296 20.75 -28.97 -38.06
N GLU A 297 21.80 -28.16 -38.24
CA GLU A 297 23.17 -28.46 -37.82
C GLU A 297 23.49 -28.09 -36.35
N ASP A 298 22.53 -27.51 -35.62
CA ASP A 298 22.70 -26.94 -34.27
C ASP A 298 23.80 -25.87 -34.17
N LEU A 299 24.10 -25.22 -35.31
CA LEU A 299 25.14 -24.22 -35.45
C LEU A 299 24.54 -22.85 -35.76
N GLY A 300 24.66 -21.90 -34.83
CA GLY A 300 24.32 -20.50 -35.10
C GLY A 300 23.59 -19.78 -33.96
N VAL A 301 22.88 -18.71 -34.32
CA VAL A 301 22.18 -17.83 -33.37
C VAL A 301 20.79 -17.53 -33.93
N ALA A 302 19.76 -17.74 -33.12
CA ALA A 302 18.41 -17.33 -33.45
C ALA A 302 18.16 -15.87 -33.01
N ARG A 303 17.34 -15.13 -33.77
CA ARG A 303 17.02 -13.73 -33.48
C ARG A 303 15.56 -13.56 -33.10
N LEU A 304 15.32 -12.85 -32.00
CA LEU A 304 13.99 -12.44 -31.55
C LEU A 304 13.51 -11.23 -32.37
N SER A 305 12.19 -11.04 -32.50
CA SER A 305 11.59 -9.83 -33.10
C SER A 305 11.91 -8.55 -32.34
N THR A 306 12.43 -8.64 -31.12
CA THR A 306 12.95 -7.50 -30.35
C THR A 306 14.41 -7.15 -30.68
N GLY A 307 15.05 -7.87 -31.60
CA GLY A 307 16.45 -7.67 -32.01
C GLY A 307 17.48 -8.47 -31.20
N HIS A 308 17.10 -9.07 -30.07
CA HIS A 308 18.01 -9.86 -29.23
C HIS A 308 18.35 -11.22 -29.87
N ALA A 309 19.54 -11.73 -29.57
CA ALA A 309 20.04 -13.01 -30.02
C ALA A 309 19.92 -14.06 -28.90
N ILE A 310 19.50 -15.28 -29.25
CA ILE A 310 19.46 -16.45 -28.37
C ILE A 310 20.12 -17.66 -29.06
N SER A 311 20.53 -18.67 -28.30
CA SER A 311 21.10 -19.89 -28.88
C SER A 311 20.05 -20.72 -29.63
N VAL A 312 20.50 -21.60 -30.52
CA VAL A 312 19.62 -22.54 -31.25
C VAL A 312 18.90 -23.48 -30.27
N GLY A 313 19.59 -23.95 -29.23
CA GLY A 313 19.01 -24.75 -28.15
C GLY A 313 17.87 -24.04 -27.41
N GLU A 314 18.05 -22.76 -27.05
CA GLU A 314 16.99 -21.97 -26.40
C GLU A 314 15.77 -21.78 -27.34
N ALA A 315 16.02 -21.52 -28.63
CA ALA A 315 14.95 -21.40 -29.62
C ALA A 315 14.16 -22.70 -29.79
N ARG A 316 14.83 -23.86 -29.79
CA ARG A 316 14.20 -25.19 -29.84
C ARG A 316 13.39 -25.48 -28.57
N ARG A 317 13.95 -25.22 -27.37
CA ARG A 317 13.24 -25.39 -26.09
C ARG A 317 11.94 -24.59 -26.06
N LEU A 318 12.04 -23.33 -26.49
CA LEU A 318 10.91 -22.41 -26.56
C LEU A 318 9.85 -22.87 -27.56
N ALA A 319 10.22 -23.38 -28.74
CA ALA A 319 9.27 -23.91 -29.72
C ALA A 319 8.49 -25.15 -29.21
N CYS A 320 9.07 -25.95 -28.31
CA CYS A 320 8.41 -27.11 -27.71
C CYS A 320 7.48 -26.77 -26.54
N THR A 321 7.71 -25.65 -25.84
CA THR A 321 7.11 -25.40 -24.50
C THR A 321 6.24 -24.15 -24.46
N ALA A 322 6.64 -23.10 -25.18
CA ALA A 322 5.90 -21.86 -25.32
C ALA A 322 5.28 -21.84 -26.73
N GLY A 323 4.07 -21.30 -26.90
CA GLY A 323 3.40 -21.18 -28.20
C GLY A 323 4.08 -20.18 -29.17
N ILE A 324 5.40 -20.21 -29.26
CA ILE A 324 6.25 -19.41 -30.13
C ILE A 324 6.23 -20.04 -31.53
N LEU A 325 5.85 -19.24 -32.52
CA LEU A 325 5.77 -19.65 -33.92
C LEU A 325 7.17 -19.54 -34.57
N PRO A 326 7.86 -20.65 -34.88
CA PRO A 326 9.12 -20.57 -35.60
C PRO A 326 8.87 -20.06 -37.03
N MET A 327 9.62 -19.04 -37.44
CA MET A 327 9.66 -18.63 -38.84
C MET A 327 10.90 -19.26 -39.48
N VAL A 328 10.70 -20.46 -40.06
CA VAL A 328 11.76 -21.24 -40.71
C VAL A 328 11.94 -20.75 -42.14
N LEU A 329 13.10 -20.18 -42.45
CA LEU A 329 13.46 -19.80 -43.82
C LEU A 329 13.78 -21.05 -44.63
N GLY A 330 13.06 -21.31 -45.73
CA GLY A 330 13.22 -22.52 -46.56
C GLY A 330 12.20 -23.64 -46.33
N GLY A 331 11.26 -23.48 -45.39
CA GLY A 331 10.14 -24.40 -45.15
C GLY A 331 8.91 -24.18 -46.05
N ALA A 332 7.78 -24.80 -45.71
CA ALA A 332 6.52 -24.67 -46.46
C ALA A 332 6.10 -23.20 -46.64
N SER A 333 5.82 -22.80 -47.88
CA SER A 333 5.58 -21.40 -48.23
C SER A 333 4.21 -20.91 -47.72
N HIS A 334 4.21 -19.81 -46.97
CA HIS A 334 3.00 -19.04 -46.71
C HIS A 334 2.79 -17.99 -47.81
N PRO A 335 1.55 -17.68 -48.21
CA PRO A 335 1.30 -16.61 -49.15
C PRO A 335 1.67 -15.27 -48.52
N LEU A 336 2.80 -14.70 -48.98
CA LEU A 336 3.31 -13.38 -48.61
C LEU A 336 2.76 -12.25 -49.50
N ASP A 337 1.87 -12.61 -50.43
CA ASP A 337 1.04 -11.73 -51.22
C ASP A 337 -0.36 -12.35 -51.36
N VAL A 338 -1.40 -11.58 -51.02
CA VAL A 338 -2.81 -11.95 -51.24
C VAL A 338 -3.53 -10.93 -52.12
N CYS A 339 -2.77 -10.02 -52.71
CA CYS A 339 -3.18 -8.90 -53.55
C CYS A 339 -4.38 -8.18 -52.92
N ARG A 340 -5.54 -8.19 -53.59
CA ARG A 340 -6.75 -7.53 -53.13
C ARG A 340 -7.78 -8.47 -52.48
N LYS A 341 -7.47 -9.76 -52.30
CA LYS A 341 -8.40 -10.74 -51.70
C LYS A 341 -8.66 -10.48 -50.21
N ARG A 342 -7.72 -9.80 -49.54
CA ARG A 342 -7.85 -9.34 -48.16
C ARG A 342 -7.39 -7.90 -48.07
N ARG A 343 -8.03 -7.14 -47.18
CA ARG A 343 -7.63 -5.77 -46.87
C ARG A 343 -6.47 -5.72 -45.87
N PHE A 344 -6.46 -6.62 -44.89
CA PHE A 344 -5.48 -6.60 -43.82
C PHE A 344 -4.36 -7.62 -44.05
N HIS A 345 -3.13 -7.21 -43.73
CA HIS A 345 -1.97 -8.09 -43.69
C HIS A 345 -2.25 -9.29 -42.78
N THR A 346 -2.02 -10.50 -43.29
CA THR A 346 -2.20 -11.73 -42.51
C THR A 346 -1.14 -11.81 -41.40
N PRO A 347 -1.34 -12.64 -40.36
CA PRO A 347 -0.32 -12.86 -39.35
C PRO A 347 1.05 -13.27 -39.94
N ALA A 348 1.07 -14.07 -41.00
CA ALA A 348 2.31 -14.46 -41.68
C ALA A 348 3.02 -13.27 -42.35
N MET A 349 2.27 -12.40 -43.04
CA MET A 349 2.81 -11.17 -43.62
C MET A 349 3.34 -10.21 -42.58
N ARG A 350 2.62 -10.05 -41.45
CA ARG A 350 3.09 -9.20 -40.34
C ARG A 350 4.39 -9.71 -39.73
N ARG A 351 4.54 -11.03 -39.56
CA ARG A 351 5.80 -11.63 -39.11
C ARG A 351 6.94 -11.36 -40.10
N ALA A 352 6.68 -11.51 -41.40
CA ALA A 352 7.66 -11.20 -42.44
C ALA A 352 8.06 -9.71 -42.45
N LEU A 353 7.08 -8.80 -42.29
CA LEU A 353 7.33 -7.36 -42.14
C LEU A 353 8.15 -7.06 -40.89
N ALA A 354 7.87 -7.69 -39.74
CA ALA A 354 8.64 -7.49 -38.51
C ALA A 354 10.11 -7.90 -38.64
N VAL A 355 10.39 -8.98 -39.37
CA VAL A 355 11.75 -9.45 -39.63
C VAL A 355 12.48 -8.54 -40.62
N ARG A 356 11.79 -8.05 -41.66
CA ARG A 356 12.36 -7.15 -42.66
C ARG A 356 12.62 -5.75 -42.09
N ASP A 357 11.64 -5.18 -41.39
CA ASP A 357 11.63 -3.77 -41.00
C ASP A 357 12.32 -3.53 -39.67
N ARG A 358 12.23 -4.47 -38.72
CA ARG A 358 12.81 -4.46 -37.36
C ARG A 358 12.36 -3.34 -36.42
N GLU A 359 12.13 -2.15 -36.95
CA GLU A 359 11.70 -0.92 -36.29
C GLU A 359 10.70 -0.17 -37.18
N CYS A 360 10.11 0.90 -36.66
CA CYS A 360 9.26 1.81 -37.41
C CYS A 360 10.02 2.40 -38.60
N ARG A 361 9.51 2.23 -39.82
CA ARG A 361 10.17 2.71 -41.05
C ARG A 361 10.11 4.22 -41.26
N ALA A 362 9.52 4.98 -40.33
CA ALA A 362 9.59 6.43 -40.35
C ALA A 362 11.04 6.89 -40.10
N LEU A 363 11.56 7.75 -40.97
CA LEU A 363 12.96 8.20 -40.91
C LEU A 363 13.34 8.71 -39.51
N GLY A 364 14.31 8.04 -38.88
CA GLY A 364 14.85 8.40 -37.57
C GLY A 364 14.03 7.91 -36.36
N CYS A 365 13.03 7.04 -36.56
CA CYS A 365 12.27 6.43 -35.48
C CYS A 365 12.89 5.08 -35.09
N ASP A 366 13.07 4.87 -33.78
CA ASP A 366 13.69 3.69 -33.17
C ASP A 366 12.67 2.76 -32.49
N ILE A 367 11.36 3.02 -32.68
CA ILE A 367 10.31 2.21 -32.06
C ILE A 367 10.36 0.79 -32.65
N PRO A 368 10.50 -0.27 -31.82
CA PRO A 368 10.63 -1.64 -32.31
C PRO A 368 9.42 -2.10 -33.13
N ALA A 369 9.64 -3.00 -34.09
CA ALA A 369 8.61 -3.59 -34.96
C ALA A 369 7.44 -4.21 -34.18
N ALA A 370 7.71 -4.73 -32.98
CA ALA A 370 6.68 -5.26 -32.09
C ALA A 370 5.59 -4.21 -31.81
N TRP A 371 5.96 -2.93 -31.66
CA TRP A 371 5.06 -1.83 -31.30
C TRP A 371 4.50 -1.09 -32.52
N CYS A 372 4.62 -1.71 -33.70
CA CYS A 372 4.26 -1.12 -34.97
C CYS A 372 3.07 -1.82 -35.62
N GLU A 373 2.30 -1.07 -36.38
CA GLU A 373 1.16 -1.51 -37.16
C GLU A 373 1.59 -1.66 -38.63
N ALA A 374 1.08 -2.69 -39.31
CA ALA A 374 1.35 -2.92 -40.72
C ALA A 374 0.52 -1.97 -41.60
N HIS A 375 1.19 -1.10 -42.32
CA HIS A 375 0.64 -0.06 -43.17
C HIS A 375 0.88 -0.36 -44.65
N HIS A 376 -0.10 -0.11 -45.53
CA HIS A 376 0.09 -0.19 -46.98
C HIS A 376 0.81 1.05 -47.49
N ALA A 377 1.93 0.88 -48.21
CA ALA A 377 2.60 2.04 -48.82
C ALA A 377 1.78 2.66 -49.93
N ILE A 378 1.17 1.82 -50.76
CA ILE A 378 0.18 2.25 -51.73
C ILE A 378 -1.19 2.11 -51.07
N PRO A 379 -1.93 3.21 -50.83
CA PRO A 379 -3.23 3.14 -50.16
C PRO A 379 -4.16 2.08 -50.77
N TRP A 380 -4.56 1.10 -49.97
CA TRP A 380 -5.36 -0.05 -50.43
C TRP A 380 -6.71 0.37 -51.03
N ALA A 381 -7.35 1.39 -50.43
CA ALA A 381 -8.66 1.90 -50.85
C ALA A 381 -8.55 2.95 -51.97
N GLU A 382 -7.66 3.94 -51.83
CA GLU A 382 -7.58 5.12 -52.70
C GLU A 382 -6.76 4.87 -53.97
N ALA A 383 -5.65 4.13 -53.86
CA ALA A 383 -4.69 3.92 -54.93
C ALA A 383 -4.61 2.45 -55.39
N ARG A 384 -5.58 1.64 -54.96
CA ARG A 384 -5.72 0.20 -55.27
C ARG A 384 -4.49 -0.67 -54.88
N GLY A 385 -3.73 -0.30 -53.86
CA GLY A 385 -2.54 -1.05 -53.42
C GLY A 385 -2.82 -2.53 -53.08
N PRO A 386 -1.84 -3.44 -53.30
CA PRO A 386 -1.94 -4.84 -52.93
C PRO A 386 -1.67 -5.05 -51.44
N THR A 387 -2.21 -6.12 -50.84
CA THR A 387 -1.81 -6.59 -49.51
C THR A 387 -0.71 -7.63 -49.67
N SER A 388 0.53 -7.17 -49.60
CA SER A 388 1.74 -7.99 -49.72
C SER A 388 2.81 -7.53 -48.74
N VAL A 389 3.80 -8.38 -48.48
CA VAL A 389 4.98 -7.97 -47.69
C VAL A 389 5.75 -6.85 -48.41
N GLU A 390 5.80 -6.85 -49.74
CA GLU A 390 6.52 -5.86 -50.55
C GLU A 390 5.92 -4.44 -50.43
N ASP A 391 4.59 -4.33 -50.49
CA ASP A 391 3.87 -3.06 -50.33
C ASP A 391 3.70 -2.65 -48.85
N GLY A 392 3.65 -3.61 -47.94
CA GLY A 392 3.54 -3.34 -46.51
C GLY A 392 4.79 -2.64 -45.94
N LEU A 393 4.61 -1.84 -44.89
CA LEU A 393 5.68 -1.34 -44.01
C LEU A 393 5.20 -1.21 -42.56
N LEU A 394 6.09 -1.29 -41.59
CA LEU A 394 5.75 -1.09 -40.18
C LEU A 394 5.86 0.38 -39.74
N LEU A 395 4.82 0.89 -39.09
CA LEU A 395 4.78 2.22 -38.48
C LEU A 395 4.31 2.15 -37.03
N CYS A 396 4.97 2.85 -36.10
CA CYS A 396 4.47 2.99 -34.73
C CYS A 396 3.12 3.74 -34.73
N SER A 397 2.32 3.58 -33.67
CA SER A 397 0.98 4.20 -33.61
C SER A 397 0.99 5.69 -33.99
N PHE A 398 1.95 6.47 -33.50
CA PHE A 398 2.11 7.90 -33.84
C PHE A 398 2.31 8.16 -35.34
N HIS A 399 3.17 7.40 -36.01
CA HIS A 399 3.44 7.55 -37.45
C HIS A 399 2.37 6.89 -38.31
N HIS A 400 1.73 5.82 -37.84
CA HIS A 400 0.60 5.18 -38.52
C HIS A 400 -0.59 6.13 -38.62
N HIS A 401 -0.93 6.82 -37.53
CA HIS A 401 -1.94 7.90 -37.56
C HIS A 401 -1.54 9.04 -38.50
N ARG A 402 -0.25 9.41 -38.53
CA ARG A 402 0.22 10.48 -39.43
C ARG A 402 0.16 10.11 -40.89
N ALA A 403 0.32 8.83 -41.24
CA ALA A 403 0.18 8.35 -42.61
C ALA A 403 -1.25 8.46 -43.14
N HIS A 404 -2.25 8.47 -42.25
CA HIS A 404 -3.66 8.71 -42.60
C HIS A 404 -4.10 10.18 -42.46
N ASP A 405 -3.24 11.06 -41.95
CA ASP A 405 -3.53 12.49 -41.80
C ASP A 405 -3.35 13.22 -43.14
N LYS A 406 -4.46 13.75 -43.69
CA LYS A 406 -4.49 14.47 -44.97
C LYS A 406 -3.56 15.69 -45.03
N ARG A 407 -3.09 16.20 -43.89
CA ARG A 407 -2.13 17.32 -43.82
C ARG A 407 -0.71 16.90 -44.17
N TYR A 408 -0.40 15.61 -44.23
CA TYR A 408 0.93 15.10 -44.50
C TYR A 408 0.96 14.26 -45.78
N ASP A 409 2.09 14.31 -46.45
CA ASP A 409 2.48 13.47 -47.57
C ASP A 409 3.52 12.47 -47.08
N LEU A 410 3.34 11.20 -47.44
CA LEU A 410 4.25 10.11 -47.11
C LEU A 410 5.06 9.77 -48.35
N ARG A 411 6.39 9.91 -48.28
CA ARG A 411 7.29 9.61 -49.39
C ARG A 411 8.22 8.47 -49.01
N ARG A 412 8.19 7.39 -49.79
CA ARG A 412 9.16 6.29 -49.68
C ARG A 412 10.53 6.73 -50.18
N MET A 413 11.56 6.33 -49.44
CA MET A 413 12.95 6.52 -49.77
C MET A 413 13.53 5.24 -50.39
N THR A 414 14.68 5.36 -51.05
CA THR A 414 15.35 4.23 -51.73
C THR A 414 15.82 3.13 -50.79
N ASN A 415 16.03 3.45 -49.51
CA ASN A 415 16.40 2.49 -48.47
C ASN A 415 15.18 1.77 -47.84
N GLY A 416 13.96 2.07 -48.29
CA GLY A 416 12.71 1.52 -47.77
C GLY A 416 12.08 2.29 -46.60
N ASP A 417 12.73 3.36 -46.11
CA ASP A 417 12.15 4.23 -45.09
C ASP A 417 11.10 5.18 -45.69
N VAL A 418 10.29 5.78 -44.82
CA VAL A 418 9.30 6.78 -45.19
C VAL A 418 9.59 8.11 -44.49
N ARG A 419 9.51 9.20 -45.26
CA ARG A 419 9.57 10.56 -44.75
C ARG A 419 8.19 11.20 -44.84
N PHE A 420 7.79 11.86 -43.76
CA PHE A 420 6.57 12.66 -43.71
C PHE A 420 6.91 14.12 -44.06
N ALA A 421 6.21 14.71 -45.02
CA ALA A 421 6.29 16.12 -45.36
C ALA A 421 4.90 16.75 -45.20
N ARG A 422 4.78 17.94 -44.63
CA ARG A 422 3.49 18.63 -44.55
C ARG A 422 3.09 19.08 -45.95
N ARG A 423 1.84 18.81 -46.36
CA ARG A 423 1.26 19.35 -47.59
C ARG A 423 1.13 20.86 -47.41
N ARG A 424 1.66 21.62 -48.37
CA ARG A 424 1.53 23.08 -48.39
C ARG A 424 0.13 23.47 -48.81
#